data_AF-A0A5B9EE61-F1
#
_entry.id   AF-A0A5B9EE61-F1
#
_cell.length_a   1.000
_cell.length_b   1.000
_cell.length_c   1.000
_cell.angle_alpha   90.00
_cell.angle_beta   90.00
_cell.angle_gamma   90.00
#
_symmetry.space_group_name_H-M   'P 1'
#
loop_
_entity.id
_entity.type
_entity.pdbx_description
1 polymer ?
#
loop_
_entity_poly.entity_id
_entity_poly.type
_entity_poly.pdbx_seq_one_letter_code
_entity_poly.pdbx_strand_id
1 'polypeptide(L)'
;MRCKNSIKSIMLLMLTMTAASLLGQDSGIVKVQPTKTPPTLPVLYRHFLAYQLHLERRADALKQAGKNGEDFRTHFQMRLGFSNGEFEKLHTSALHLEKALQEKDAEARKIIKDAHAGIPKSPLPKGFVIPPPPPRLKELQAERDDAINSEIETLQKSLTPADKEKLETFLKKDFAPAVTVGTLPDHISQPSMLSRRVK
;
A
#
# COMPACT_ATOMS: atom_id res chain seq x y z
N MET A 1 41.90 -17.90 12.97
CA MET A 1 42.04 -16.43 13.09
C MET A 1 40.66 -15.81 13.11
N ARG A 2 40.28 -15.18 14.23
CA ARG A 2 38.99 -14.49 14.44
C ARG A 2 39.21 -12.99 14.22
N CYS A 3 38.36 -12.33 13.43
CA CYS A 3 38.24 -10.87 13.45
C CYS A 3 36.79 -10.51 13.83
N LYS A 4 36.63 -10.03 15.06
CA LYS A 4 35.45 -9.29 15.55
C LYS A 4 35.82 -7.81 15.44
N ASN A 5 35.03 -6.99 14.76
CA ASN A 5 35.09 -5.54 14.94
C ASN A 5 33.72 -5.00 15.36
N SER A 6 33.69 -4.62 16.62
CA SER A 6 32.65 -3.88 17.34
C SER A 6 33.16 -2.46 17.48
N ILE A 7 32.44 -1.45 17.00
CA ILE A 7 32.68 -0.05 17.35
C ILE A 7 31.37 0.59 17.78
N LYS A 8 31.28 0.84 19.08
CA LYS A 8 30.34 1.76 19.74
C LYS A 8 31.10 3.08 20.00
N SER A 9 30.50 4.23 19.72
CA SER A 9 30.73 5.55 20.33
C SER A 9 29.65 6.50 19.79
N ILE A 10 28.69 7.01 20.58
CA ILE A 10 28.80 8.10 21.58
C ILE A 10 29.32 9.40 20.92
N MET A 11 28.48 10.42 20.73
CA MET A 11 28.37 11.56 21.64
C MET A 11 27.41 12.66 21.12
N LEU A 12 26.66 13.18 22.08
CA LEU A 12 25.68 14.27 22.10
C LEU A 12 26.27 15.65 21.73
N LEU A 13 25.48 16.50 21.05
CA LEU A 13 25.60 17.96 21.21
C LEU A 13 24.21 18.63 21.05
N MET A 14 23.76 19.26 22.14
CA MET A 14 22.64 20.20 22.22
C MET A 14 23.08 21.58 21.69
N LEU A 15 22.20 22.29 20.98
CA LEU A 15 22.23 23.75 20.96
C LEU A 15 20.80 24.32 20.85
N THR A 16 20.41 25.02 21.90
CA THR A 16 19.17 25.81 22.05
C THR A 16 19.37 27.24 21.53
N MET A 17 18.40 27.79 20.81
CA MET A 17 18.22 29.24 20.65
C MET A 17 16.72 29.59 20.55
N THR A 18 16.41 30.75 21.09
CA THR A 18 15.15 31.19 21.67
C THR A 18 14.42 32.20 20.78
N ALA A 19 13.11 32.34 21.01
CA ALA A 19 12.32 33.57 20.99
C ALA A 19 11.29 33.82 19.85
N ALA A 20 10.05 33.86 20.34
CA ALA A 20 8.79 34.43 19.87
C ALA A 20 8.78 35.46 18.72
N SER A 21 7.80 35.30 17.81
CA SER A 21 6.63 36.18 17.69
C SER A 21 5.79 35.82 16.45
N LEU A 22 4.47 35.66 16.64
CA LEU A 22 3.40 36.48 16.04
C LEU A 22 2.09 35.68 15.91
N LEU A 23 1.06 36.27 16.52
CA LEU A 23 -0.36 36.00 16.30
C LEU A 23 -0.66 35.95 14.79
N GLY A 24 -1.17 34.82 14.32
CA GLY A 24 -1.58 34.65 12.93
C GLY A 24 -2.55 33.50 12.82
N GLN A 25 -3.84 33.85 12.84
CA GLN A 25 -4.98 33.09 12.29
C GLN A 25 -4.89 31.57 12.40
N ASP A 26 -5.53 31.03 13.45
CA ASP A 26 -5.91 29.62 13.54
C ASP A 26 -6.93 29.32 12.44
N SER A 27 -6.42 29.17 11.21
CA SER A 27 -7.08 28.40 10.19
C SER A 27 -7.05 26.99 10.75
N GLY A 28 -8.16 26.58 11.38
CA GLY A 28 -8.36 25.25 11.92
C GLY A 28 -8.26 24.22 10.80
N ILE A 29 -7.03 23.92 10.40
CA ILE A 29 -6.68 22.68 9.73
C ILE A 29 -6.83 21.66 10.85
N VAL A 30 -8.05 21.14 10.98
CA VAL A 30 -8.31 19.94 11.75
C VAL A 30 -7.28 18.93 11.27
N LYS A 31 -6.32 18.62 12.14
CA LYS A 31 -5.33 17.57 11.91
C LYS A 31 -6.12 16.27 11.97
N VAL A 32 -6.76 15.89 10.86
CA VAL A 32 -7.53 14.67 10.73
C VAL A 32 -6.54 13.52 10.92
N GLN A 33 -6.44 13.02 12.14
CA GLN A 33 -5.72 11.78 12.41
C GLN A 33 -6.53 10.67 11.75
N PRO A 34 -5.95 9.92 10.80
CA PRO A 34 -6.64 8.79 10.20
C PRO A 34 -7.03 7.83 11.32
N THR A 35 -8.31 7.47 11.40
CA THR A 35 -8.78 6.42 12.29
C THR A 35 -8.09 5.12 11.85
N LYS A 36 -7.23 4.58 12.71
CA LYS A 36 -6.44 3.38 12.43
C LYS A 36 -7.33 2.14 12.56
N THR A 37 -8.11 1.84 11.53
CA THR A 37 -8.78 0.53 11.46
C THR A 37 -7.72 -0.55 11.16
N PRO A 38 -7.71 -1.69 11.87
CA PRO A 38 -6.79 -2.76 11.55
C PRO A 38 -7.05 -3.28 10.12
N PRO A 39 -5.99 -3.57 9.35
CA PRO A 39 -6.14 -4.12 8.00
C PRO A 39 -6.83 -5.50 8.04
N THR A 40 -7.70 -5.75 7.06
CA THR A 40 -8.30 -7.08 6.88
C THR A 40 -7.27 -8.08 6.35
N LEU A 41 -7.55 -9.37 6.50
CA LEU A 41 -6.63 -10.41 6.06
C LEU A 41 -6.34 -10.34 4.53
N PRO A 42 -7.32 -10.14 3.63
CA PRO A 42 -7.02 -9.96 2.21
C PRO A 42 -6.10 -8.77 1.91
N VAL A 43 -6.26 -7.66 2.65
CA VAL A 43 -5.39 -6.49 2.55
C VAL A 43 -3.96 -6.85 2.95
N LEU A 44 -3.78 -7.61 4.05
CA LEU A 44 -2.45 -8.08 4.48
C LEU A 44 -1.79 -8.96 3.41
N TYR A 45 -2.52 -9.94 2.86
CA TYR A 45 -2.01 -10.80 1.78
C TYR A 45 -1.56 -9.99 0.57
N ARG A 46 -2.43 -9.10 0.08
CA ARG A 46 -2.11 -8.25 -1.07
C ARG A 46 -0.83 -7.46 -0.84
N HIS A 47 -0.71 -6.79 0.31
CA HIS A 47 0.48 -5.97 0.61
C HIS A 47 1.74 -6.81 0.82
N PHE A 48 1.61 -7.97 1.46
CA PHE A 48 2.72 -8.89 1.65
C PHE A 48 3.26 -9.40 0.32
N LEU A 49 2.39 -9.91 -0.57
CA LEU A 49 2.79 -10.42 -1.88
C LEU A 49 3.40 -9.31 -2.76
N ALA A 50 2.80 -8.12 -2.76
CA ALA A 50 3.36 -6.98 -3.49
C ALA A 50 4.75 -6.59 -2.96
N TYR A 51 4.95 -6.63 -1.64
CA TYR A 51 6.23 -6.30 -1.03
C TYR A 51 7.29 -7.39 -1.28
N GLN A 52 6.92 -8.67 -1.29
CA GLN A 52 7.81 -9.75 -1.71
C GLN A 52 8.38 -9.51 -3.12
N LEU A 53 7.53 -9.21 -4.11
CA LEU A 53 7.99 -8.88 -5.46
C LEU A 53 8.87 -7.62 -5.50
N HIS A 54 8.60 -6.64 -4.64
CA HIS A 54 9.46 -5.47 -4.54
C HIS A 54 10.87 -5.84 -4.09
N LEU A 55 11.02 -6.74 -3.11
CA LEU A 55 12.32 -7.21 -2.64
C LEU A 55 13.07 -7.99 -3.73
N GLU A 56 12.37 -8.81 -4.51
CA GLU A 56 12.98 -9.53 -5.63
C GLU A 56 13.50 -8.59 -6.72
N ARG A 57 12.69 -7.61 -7.13
CA ARG A 57 13.13 -6.56 -8.07
C ARG A 57 14.34 -5.81 -7.54
N ARG A 58 14.38 -5.56 -6.24
CA ARG A 58 15.54 -4.93 -5.59
C ARG A 58 16.77 -5.84 -5.65
N ALA A 59 16.61 -7.14 -5.44
CA ALA A 59 17.69 -8.11 -5.57
C ALA A 59 18.23 -8.17 -7.01
N ASP A 60 17.36 -8.15 -8.01
CA ASP A 60 17.74 -8.16 -9.42
C ASP A 60 18.48 -6.88 -9.83
N ALA A 61 18.00 -5.72 -9.37
CA ALA A 61 18.68 -4.45 -9.58
C ALA A 61 20.09 -4.44 -8.95
N LEU A 62 20.26 -5.04 -7.76
CA LEU A 62 21.58 -5.18 -7.14
C LEU A 62 22.50 -6.11 -7.93
N LYS A 63 21.98 -7.25 -8.40
CA LYS A 63 22.72 -8.18 -9.25
C LYS A 63 23.19 -7.50 -10.54
N GLN A 64 22.33 -6.73 -11.20
CA GLN A 64 22.67 -5.95 -12.40
C GLN A 64 23.76 -4.91 -12.12
N ALA A 65 23.82 -4.37 -10.91
CA ALA A 65 24.85 -3.45 -10.46
C ALA A 65 26.13 -4.15 -9.93
N GLY A 66 26.26 -5.47 -10.10
CA GLY A 66 27.42 -6.24 -9.62
C GLY A 66 27.49 -6.41 -8.09
N LYS A 67 26.38 -6.17 -7.38
CA LYS A 67 26.25 -6.29 -5.93
C LYS A 67 25.49 -7.56 -5.55
N ASN A 68 25.71 -8.05 -4.33
CA ASN A 68 24.92 -9.14 -3.79
C ASN A 68 23.51 -8.66 -3.40
N GLY A 69 22.47 -9.34 -3.89
CA GLY A 69 21.06 -9.07 -3.59
C GLY A 69 20.38 -10.18 -2.80
N GLU A 70 21.12 -11.19 -2.34
CA GLU A 70 20.55 -12.42 -1.77
C GLU A 70 19.73 -12.20 -0.50
N ASP A 71 20.13 -11.23 0.34
CA ASP A 71 19.39 -10.86 1.56
C ASP A 71 17.96 -10.39 1.25
N PHE A 72 17.74 -9.80 0.06
CA PHE A 72 16.41 -9.37 -0.38
C PHE A 72 15.59 -10.57 -0.89
N ARG A 73 16.21 -11.48 -1.66
CA ARG A 73 15.51 -12.68 -2.19
C ARG A 73 15.03 -13.59 -1.07
N THR A 74 15.88 -13.80 -0.07
CA THR A 74 15.65 -14.78 1.00
C THR A 74 14.96 -14.18 2.23
N HIS A 75 14.64 -12.87 2.22
CA HIS A 75 14.14 -12.16 3.40
C HIS A 75 12.93 -12.86 4.05
N PHE A 76 11.83 -13.04 3.31
CA PHE A 76 10.64 -13.69 3.88
C PHE A 76 10.77 -15.20 3.94
N GLN A 77 11.58 -15.81 3.09
CA GLN A 77 11.87 -17.24 3.19
C GLN A 77 12.47 -17.58 4.55
N MET A 78 13.50 -16.84 4.99
CA MET A 78 14.13 -17.02 6.29
C MET A 78 13.19 -16.69 7.44
N ARG A 79 12.38 -15.62 7.32
CA ARG A 79 11.44 -15.23 8.38
C ARG A 79 10.29 -16.22 8.57
N LEU A 80 9.82 -16.84 7.49
CA LEU A 80 8.77 -17.86 7.52
C LEU A 80 9.32 -19.26 7.81
N GLY A 81 10.64 -19.46 7.70
CA GLY A 81 11.27 -20.77 7.78
C GLY A 81 10.81 -21.70 6.66
N PHE A 82 10.56 -21.15 5.47
CA PHE A 82 10.13 -21.91 4.30
C PHE A 82 11.35 -22.47 3.55
N SER A 83 11.20 -23.69 3.03
CA SER A 83 12.09 -24.24 2.01
C SER A 83 11.94 -23.47 0.69
N ASN A 84 12.89 -23.66 -0.23
CA ASN A 84 12.82 -23.03 -1.56
C ASN A 84 11.50 -23.39 -2.28
N GLY A 85 11.08 -24.65 -2.21
CA GLY A 85 9.86 -25.11 -2.88
C GLY A 85 8.56 -24.59 -2.26
N GLU A 86 8.53 -24.37 -0.94
CA GLU A 86 7.38 -23.73 -0.28
C GLU A 86 7.33 -22.23 -0.60
N PHE A 87 8.48 -21.58 -0.62
CA PHE A 87 8.57 -20.15 -0.91
C PHE A 87 8.28 -19.82 -2.38
N GLU A 88 8.61 -20.71 -3.31
CA GLU A 88 8.28 -20.58 -4.73
C GLU A 88 6.76 -20.46 -4.97
N LYS A 89 5.94 -21.08 -4.11
CA LYS A 89 4.47 -20.94 -4.18
C LYS A 89 4.01 -19.52 -3.86
N LEU A 90 4.67 -18.85 -2.91
CA LEU A 90 4.41 -17.43 -2.61
C LEU A 90 4.84 -16.53 -3.76
N HIS A 91 6.02 -16.81 -4.34
CA HIS A 91 6.54 -16.07 -5.50
C HIS A 91 5.57 -16.16 -6.68
N THR A 92 5.18 -17.38 -7.06
CA THR A 92 4.22 -17.64 -8.15
C THR A 92 2.90 -16.90 -7.92
N SER A 93 2.35 -17.00 -6.69
CA SER A 93 1.11 -16.33 -6.35
C SER A 93 1.22 -14.80 -6.42
N ALA A 94 2.35 -14.24 -5.98
CA ALA A 94 2.59 -12.82 -6.06
C ALA A 94 2.65 -12.32 -7.52
N LEU A 95 3.33 -13.04 -8.42
CA LEU A 95 3.38 -12.72 -9.84
C LEU A 95 2.00 -12.77 -10.50
N HIS A 96 1.21 -13.81 -10.20
CA HIS A 96 -0.16 -13.94 -10.71
C HIS A 96 -1.05 -12.78 -10.23
N LEU A 97 -1.01 -12.47 -8.93
CA LEU A 97 -1.80 -11.37 -8.37
C LEU A 97 -1.41 -10.04 -9.02
N GLU A 98 -0.12 -9.76 -9.13
CA GLU A 98 0.36 -8.51 -9.68
C GLU A 98 -0.12 -8.32 -11.11
N LYS A 99 0.00 -9.35 -11.96
CA LYS A 99 -0.49 -9.30 -13.34
C LYS A 99 -1.99 -9.01 -13.38
N ALA A 100 -2.79 -9.75 -12.60
CA ALA A 100 -4.24 -9.58 -12.55
C ALA A 100 -4.67 -8.18 -12.07
N LEU A 101 -3.92 -7.57 -11.14
CA LEU A 101 -4.16 -6.23 -10.65
C LEU A 101 -3.71 -5.15 -11.65
N GLN A 102 -2.58 -5.35 -12.35
CA GLN A 102 -2.08 -4.42 -13.36
C GLN A 102 -3.05 -4.26 -14.53
N GLU A 103 -3.67 -5.35 -14.98
CA GLU A 103 -4.69 -5.35 -16.04
C GLU A 103 -5.89 -4.46 -15.64
N LYS A 104 -6.42 -4.67 -14.43
CA LYS A 104 -7.55 -3.88 -13.91
C LYS A 104 -7.18 -2.42 -13.64
N ASP A 105 -5.96 -2.17 -13.14
CA ASP A 105 -5.46 -0.81 -12.93
C ASP A 105 -5.26 -0.07 -14.27
N ALA A 106 -4.89 -0.77 -15.35
CA ALA A 106 -4.81 -0.18 -16.68
C ALA A 106 -6.19 0.22 -17.22
N GLU A 107 -7.20 -0.64 -17.03
CA GLU A 107 -8.59 -0.33 -17.40
C GLU A 107 -9.13 0.87 -16.61
N ALA A 108 -8.92 0.88 -15.28
CA ALA A 108 -9.32 1.99 -14.42
C ALA A 108 -8.66 3.31 -14.86
N ARG A 109 -7.35 3.31 -15.15
CA ARG A 109 -6.65 4.50 -15.67
C ARG A 109 -7.24 5.00 -16.98
N LYS A 110 -7.63 4.11 -17.88
CA LYS A 110 -8.28 4.48 -19.15
C LYS A 110 -9.62 5.16 -18.90
N ILE A 111 -10.48 4.56 -18.07
CA ILE A 111 -11.80 5.12 -17.72
C ILE A 111 -11.67 6.48 -17.05
N ILE A 112 -10.74 6.64 -16.10
CA ILE A 112 -10.48 7.92 -15.43
C ILE A 112 -10.00 8.96 -16.44
N LYS A 113 -9.06 8.59 -17.33
CA LYS A 113 -8.56 9.49 -18.37
C LYS A 113 -9.68 9.95 -19.29
N ASP A 114 -10.55 9.04 -19.73
CA ASP A 114 -11.66 9.35 -20.63
C ASP A 114 -12.71 10.24 -19.93
N ALA A 115 -13.01 9.97 -18.65
CA ALA A 115 -13.90 10.81 -17.84
C ALA A 115 -13.34 12.23 -17.60
N HIS A 116 -12.02 12.36 -17.51
CA HIS A 116 -11.35 13.65 -17.30
C HIS A 116 -11.05 14.41 -18.60
N ALA A 117 -11.24 13.81 -19.79
CA ALA A 117 -10.85 14.43 -21.07
C ALA A 117 -11.57 15.77 -21.34
N GLY A 118 -12.77 15.96 -20.79
CA GLY A 118 -13.56 17.19 -20.92
C GLY A 118 -13.48 18.14 -19.72
N ILE A 119 -12.70 17.82 -18.68
CA ILE A 119 -12.63 18.63 -17.46
C ILE A 119 -11.51 19.68 -17.62
N PRO A 120 -11.80 20.98 -17.45
CA PRO A 120 -10.78 22.02 -17.47
C PRO A 120 -9.65 21.71 -16.48
N LYS A 121 -8.40 21.90 -16.91
CA LYS A 121 -7.27 21.88 -15.97
C LYS A 121 -7.42 23.05 -15.00
N SER A 122 -7.04 22.81 -13.74
CA SER A 122 -7.15 23.80 -12.66
C SER A 122 -6.58 25.18 -13.04
N PRO A 123 -7.22 26.31 -12.64
CA PRO A 123 -8.41 26.39 -11.78
C PRO A 123 -9.73 26.08 -12.49
N LEU A 124 -10.63 25.37 -11.80
CA LEU A 124 -11.97 25.09 -12.30
C LEU A 124 -12.80 26.39 -12.37
N PRO A 125 -13.62 26.60 -13.42
CA PRO A 125 -14.53 27.74 -13.49
C PRO A 125 -15.48 27.78 -12.30
N LYS A 126 -15.84 28.99 -11.84
CA LYS A 126 -16.80 29.16 -10.77
C LYS A 126 -18.15 28.53 -11.17
N GLY A 127 -18.68 27.66 -10.31
CA GLY A 127 -19.92 26.93 -10.60
C GLY A 127 -19.75 25.69 -11.48
N PHE A 128 -18.52 25.32 -11.84
CA PHE A 128 -18.26 24.05 -12.51
C PHE A 128 -18.59 22.88 -11.59
N VAL A 129 -19.41 21.95 -12.08
CA VAL A 129 -19.78 20.72 -11.36
C VAL A 129 -18.92 19.59 -11.89
N ILE A 130 -18.15 18.96 -11.01
CA ILE A 130 -17.36 17.77 -11.36
C ILE A 130 -18.33 16.60 -11.60
N PRO A 131 -18.26 15.90 -12.75
CA PRO A 131 -19.10 14.75 -12.99
C PRO A 131 -18.84 13.64 -11.95
N PRO A 132 -19.85 12.85 -11.58
CA PRO A 132 -19.64 11.72 -10.69
C PRO A 132 -18.65 10.70 -11.31
N PRO A 133 -17.93 9.92 -10.49
CA PRO A 133 -17.08 8.84 -10.99
C PRO A 133 -17.86 7.86 -11.87
N PRO A 134 -17.30 7.39 -12.99
CA PRO A 134 -17.96 6.40 -13.84
C PRO A 134 -18.33 5.12 -13.07
N PRO A 135 -19.55 4.58 -13.22
CA PRO A 135 -20.00 3.37 -12.51
C PRO A 135 -19.06 2.17 -12.68
N ARG A 136 -18.44 2.04 -13.86
CA ARG A 136 -17.46 0.99 -14.18
C ARG A 136 -16.28 0.94 -13.21
N LEU A 137 -15.89 2.07 -12.59
CA LEU A 137 -14.82 2.07 -11.59
C LEU A 137 -15.20 1.27 -10.33
N LYS A 138 -16.48 1.27 -9.95
CA LYS A 138 -16.97 0.48 -8.82
C LYS A 138 -16.96 -1.00 -9.14
N GLU A 139 -17.34 -1.38 -10.36
CA GLU A 139 -17.26 -2.76 -10.84
C GLU A 139 -15.80 -3.24 -10.87
N LEU A 140 -14.89 -2.43 -11.41
CA LEU A 140 -13.46 -2.75 -11.39
C LEU A 140 -12.89 -2.91 -9.99
N GLN A 141 -13.38 -2.14 -9.02
CA GLN A 141 -12.99 -2.34 -7.62
C GLN A 141 -13.46 -3.71 -7.10
N ALA A 142 -14.71 -4.11 -7.38
CA ALA A 142 -15.20 -5.44 -7.01
C ALA A 142 -14.40 -6.55 -7.70
N GLU A 143 -14.11 -6.42 -9.00
CA GLU A 143 -13.29 -7.38 -9.73
C GLU A 143 -11.85 -7.48 -9.18
N ARG A 144 -11.28 -6.38 -8.68
CA ARG A 144 -9.98 -6.39 -8.00
C ARG A 144 -10.04 -7.17 -6.69
N ASP A 145 -11.08 -6.94 -5.90
CA ASP A 145 -11.28 -7.64 -4.63
C ASP A 145 -11.48 -9.16 -4.87
N ASP A 146 -12.23 -9.53 -5.91
CA ASP A 146 -12.41 -10.92 -6.34
C ASP A 146 -11.10 -11.57 -6.80
N ALA A 147 -10.26 -10.84 -7.55
CA ALA A 147 -8.94 -11.31 -7.96
C ALA A 147 -8.01 -11.55 -6.74
N ILE A 148 -8.04 -10.65 -5.75
CA ILE A 148 -7.28 -10.82 -4.51
C ILE A 148 -7.76 -12.08 -3.76
N ASN A 149 -9.08 -12.23 -3.58
CA ASN A 149 -9.64 -13.37 -2.86
C ASN A 149 -9.35 -14.70 -3.56
N SER A 150 -9.53 -14.75 -4.89
CA SER A 150 -9.26 -15.95 -5.69
C SER A 150 -7.80 -16.39 -5.63
N GLU A 151 -6.88 -15.43 -5.63
CA GLU A 151 -5.44 -15.73 -5.54
C GLU A 151 -5.05 -16.17 -4.12
N ILE A 152 -5.64 -15.57 -3.08
CA ILE A 152 -5.47 -16.04 -1.69
C ILE A 152 -5.95 -17.49 -1.57
N GLU A 153 -7.12 -17.83 -2.11
CA GLU A 153 -7.60 -19.21 -2.11
C GLU A 153 -6.66 -20.17 -2.85
N THR A 154 -6.14 -19.76 -4.00
CA THR A 154 -5.19 -20.55 -4.80
C THR A 154 -3.91 -20.81 -4.01
N LEU A 155 -3.33 -19.75 -3.43
CA LEU A 155 -2.15 -19.87 -2.57
C LEU A 155 -2.42 -20.79 -1.40
N GLN A 156 -3.53 -20.58 -0.69
CA GLN A 156 -3.94 -21.41 0.43
C GLN A 156 -4.09 -22.87 0.03
N LYS A 157 -4.67 -23.19 -1.12
CA LYS A 157 -4.78 -24.59 -1.61
C LYS A 157 -3.41 -25.21 -1.92
N SER A 158 -2.41 -24.42 -2.29
CA SER A 158 -1.06 -24.90 -2.60
C SER A 158 -0.19 -25.19 -1.37
N LEU A 159 -0.52 -24.62 -0.21
CA LEU A 159 0.26 -24.73 1.03
C LEU A 159 -0.18 -25.92 1.90
N THR A 160 0.76 -26.48 2.66
CA THR A 160 0.42 -27.45 3.71
C THR A 160 -0.31 -26.76 4.86
N PRO A 161 -1.09 -27.47 5.70
CA PRO A 161 -1.74 -26.86 6.86
C PRO A 161 -0.77 -26.10 7.78
N ALA A 162 0.43 -26.65 8.02
CA ALA A 162 1.45 -26.01 8.85
C ALA A 162 1.97 -24.71 8.22
N ASP A 163 2.18 -24.68 6.90
CA ASP A 163 2.69 -23.48 6.23
C ASP A 163 1.63 -22.37 6.12
N LYS A 164 0.35 -22.74 5.99
CA LYS A 164 -0.76 -21.78 6.09
C LYS A 164 -0.76 -21.10 7.45
N GLU A 165 -0.63 -21.88 8.53
CA GLU A 165 -0.60 -21.34 9.89
C GLU A 165 0.60 -20.43 10.13
N LYS A 166 1.81 -20.83 9.68
CA LYS A 166 3.01 -19.99 9.74
C LYS A 166 2.79 -18.66 9.02
N LEU A 167 2.29 -18.71 7.78
CA LEU A 167 2.05 -17.52 6.97
C LEU A 167 1.01 -16.61 7.60
N GLU A 168 -0.13 -17.12 8.03
CA GLU A 168 -1.16 -16.31 8.67
C GLU A 168 -0.71 -15.70 9.99
N THR A 169 0.02 -16.48 10.80
CA THR A 169 0.57 -15.99 12.07
C THR A 169 1.54 -14.84 11.81
N PHE A 170 2.44 -15.03 10.84
CA PHE A 170 3.36 -13.99 10.41
C PHE A 170 2.62 -12.73 9.93
N LEU A 171 1.63 -12.89 9.04
CA LEU A 171 0.86 -11.77 8.51
C LEU A 171 0.16 -10.98 9.62
N LYS A 172 -0.48 -11.67 10.57
CA LYS A 172 -1.25 -11.05 11.65
C LYS A 172 -0.36 -10.43 12.74
N LYS A 173 0.75 -11.07 13.12
CA LYS A 173 1.58 -10.65 14.26
C LYS A 173 2.76 -9.77 13.85
N ASP A 174 3.44 -10.11 12.76
CA ASP A 174 4.70 -9.48 12.36
C ASP A 174 4.52 -8.46 11.25
N PHE A 175 3.64 -8.72 10.29
CA PHE A 175 3.46 -7.86 9.12
C PHE A 175 2.41 -6.77 9.34
N ALA A 176 1.26 -7.10 9.94
CA ALA A 176 0.15 -6.17 10.16
C ALA A 176 0.53 -4.86 10.88
N PRO A 177 1.43 -4.84 11.88
CA PRO A 177 1.85 -3.60 12.53
C PRO A 177 2.49 -2.57 11.58
N ALA A 178 3.05 -3.02 10.45
CA ALA A 178 3.64 -2.16 9.43
C ALA A 178 2.64 -1.70 8.35
N VAL A 179 1.39 -2.16 8.40
CA VAL A 179 0.35 -1.84 7.40
C VAL A 179 -0.70 -0.92 8.03
N THR A 180 -0.85 0.27 7.47
CA THR A 180 -1.86 1.24 7.91
C THR A 180 -2.94 1.43 6.85
N VAL A 181 -4.20 1.29 7.25
CA VAL A 181 -5.35 1.68 6.43
C VAL A 181 -5.72 3.12 6.78
N GLY A 182 -5.71 4.00 5.78
CA GLY A 182 -6.20 5.36 5.90
C GLY A 182 -7.57 5.49 5.24
N THR A 183 -8.52 6.09 5.93
CA THR A 183 -9.79 6.51 5.33
C THR A 183 -9.62 7.92 4.78
N LEU A 184 -9.99 8.14 3.52
CA LEU A 184 -10.14 9.50 3.01
C LEU A 184 -11.40 10.11 3.65
N PRO A 185 -11.34 11.35 4.17
CA PRO A 185 -12.49 11.95 4.83
C PRO A 185 -13.64 12.22 3.84
N ASP A 186 -14.88 11.93 4.28
CA ASP A 186 -16.11 11.87 3.47
C ASP A 186 -16.51 13.18 2.76
N HIS A 187 -15.91 14.32 3.10
CA HIS A 187 -16.31 15.62 2.55
C HIS A 187 -15.90 15.85 1.08
N ILE A 188 -15.20 14.90 0.46
CA ILE A 188 -14.92 14.92 -0.99
C ILE A 188 -16.05 14.27 -1.81
N SER A 189 -16.99 13.57 -1.16
CA SER A 189 -18.02 12.74 -1.83
C SER A 189 -19.43 13.34 -1.88
N GLN A 190 -19.67 14.57 -1.42
CA GLN A 190 -21.01 15.17 -1.48
C GLN A 190 -21.13 16.31 -2.50
N PRO A 191 -22.07 16.24 -3.46
CA PRO A 191 -22.49 17.44 -4.18
C PRO A 191 -23.12 18.38 -3.15
N SER A 192 -22.56 19.58 -2.99
CA SER A 192 -23.11 20.60 -2.10
C SER A 192 -24.53 20.93 -2.53
N MET A 193 -25.52 20.35 -1.85
CA MET A 193 -26.90 20.79 -1.90
C MET A 193 -26.97 22.15 -1.19
N LEU A 194 -26.61 23.21 -1.90
CA LEU A 194 -26.97 24.57 -1.52
C LEU A 194 -28.48 24.70 -1.69
N SER A 195 -29.21 24.30 -0.64
CA SER A 195 -30.59 24.71 -0.40
C SER A 195 -30.59 26.23 -0.24
N ARG A 196 -30.76 26.95 -1.35
CA ARG A 196 -31.00 28.38 -1.35
C ARG A 196 -32.48 28.58 -1.01
N ARG A 197 -32.77 28.79 0.28
CA ARG A 197 -34.03 29.39 0.71
C ARG A 197 -34.22 30.70 -0.06
N VAL A 198 -35.24 30.71 -0.91
CA VAL A 198 -35.84 31.93 -1.43
C VAL A 198 -36.52 32.60 -0.23
N LYS A 199 -36.18 33.87 0.02
CA LYS A 199 -37.01 34.78 0.80
C LYS A 199 -37.84 35.61 -0.17
#